data_AF-A0A858RRL1-F1
#
_entry.id   AF-A0A858RRL1-F1
#
_cell.length_a   1.000
_cell.length_b   1.000
_cell.length_c   1.000
_cell.angle_alpha   90.00
_cell.angle_beta   90.00
_cell.angle_gamma   90.00
#
_symmetry.space_group_name_H-M   'P 1'
#
loop_
_entity.id
_entity.type
_entity.pdbx_description
1 polymer ?
#
loop_
_entity_poly.entity_id
_entity_poly.type
_entity_poly.pdbx_seq_one_letter_code
_entity_poly.pdbx_strand_id
1 'polypeptide(L)'
;MPSSAEPSDYDAYAEHPRYGKRPRITGIDPQEDPEKGLLFWISPPECRIPYTAIKADMDRQNITAFPIPWYFDQRKICKDCERPFIFFAEEQRYWFEELGFYLGTECLRCAKCRKEKREKAGRIDPPPEAPL
;
A
#
# COMPACT_ATOMS: atom_id res chain seq x y z
N MET A 1 10.96 -7.06 -36.16
CA MET A 1 11.96 -7.22 -35.08
C MET A 1 11.19 -7.61 -33.83
N PRO A 2 11.23 -8.87 -33.37
CA PRO A 2 10.35 -9.33 -32.30
C PRO A 2 10.94 -8.89 -30.96
N SER A 3 10.33 -7.92 -30.28
CA SER A 3 10.58 -7.72 -28.85
C SER A 3 9.42 -8.38 -28.13
N SER A 4 9.57 -9.70 -27.94
CA SER A 4 8.74 -10.46 -27.02
C SER A 4 8.76 -9.74 -25.68
N ALA A 5 7.59 -9.35 -25.19
CA ALA A 5 7.47 -8.72 -23.88
C ALA A 5 7.97 -9.72 -22.84
N GLU A 6 9.19 -9.49 -22.32
CA GLU A 6 9.71 -10.20 -21.16
C GLU A 6 8.64 -10.14 -20.05
N PRO A 7 8.33 -11.25 -19.37
CA PRO A 7 7.36 -11.24 -18.29
C PRO A 7 7.83 -10.23 -17.26
N SER A 8 6.98 -9.25 -16.99
CA SER A 8 7.29 -8.24 -15.99
C SER A 8 7.23 -8.92 -14.63
N ASP A 9 8.16 -8.63 -13.72
CA ASP A 9 8.14 -9.13 -12.34
C ASP A 9 6.75 -8.94 -11.67
N TYR A 10 6.01 -7.93 -12.13
CA TYR A 10 4.65 -7.61 -11.70
C TYR A 10 3.55 -8.57 -12.19
N ASP A 11 3.83 -9.53 -13.06
CA ASP A 11 2.83 -10.51 -13.50
C ASP A 11 2.44 -11.50 -12.39
N ALA A 12 3.33 -11.71 -11.41
CA ALA A 12 3.06 -12.48 -10.20
C ALA A 12 2.31 -11.68 -9.12
N TYR A 13 2.15 -10.37 -9.29
CA TYR A 13 1.56 -9.51 -8.27
C TYR A 13 0.04 -9.65 -8.23
N ALA A 14 -0.52 -9.57 -7.03
CA ALA A 14 -1.96 -9.52 -6.82
C ALA A 14 -2.53 -8.25 -7.44
N GLU A 15 -3.58 -8.42 -8.22
CA GLU A 15 -4.25 -7.32 -8.91
C GLU A 15 -5.02 -6.43 -7.92
N HIS A 16 -4.76 -5.12 -8.01
CA HIS A 16 -5.54 -4.11 -7.30
C HIS A 16 -6.75 -3.70 -8.15
N PRO A 17 -7.98 -3.69 -7.59
CA PRO A 17 -9.21 -3.45 -8.36
C PRO A 17 -9.27 -2.07 -9.02
N ARG A 18 -8.53 -1.08 -8.50
CA ARG A 18 -8.49 0.29 -9.04
C ARG A 18 -7.23 0.62 -9.84
N TYR A 19 -6.10 0.00 -9.50
CA TYR A 19 -4.78 0.43 -9.96
C TYR A 19 -4.07 -0.66 -10.79
N GLY A 20 -4.66 -1.86 -10.88
CA GLY A 20 -4.07 -2.99 -11.57
C GLY A 20 -2.92 -3.61 -10.78
N LYS A 21 -1.97 -4.20 -11.51
CA LYS A 21 -0.85 -4.98 -10.97
C LYS A 21 0.52 -4.34 -11.19
N ARG A 22 0.59 -3.26 -11.98
CA ARG A 22 1.84 -2.58 -12.36
C ARG A 22 1.97 -1.24 -11.64
N PRO A 23 3.20 -0.79 -11.36
CA PRO A 23 3.43 0.50 -10.73
C PRO A 23 2.97 1.67 -11.60
N ARG A 24 2.59 2.78 -10.96
CA ARG A 24 2.21 4.02 -11.61
C ARG A 24 3.41 4.94 -11.72
N ILE A 25 4.07 4.89 -12.88
CA ILE A 25 5.22 5.74 -13.16
C ILE A 25 4.77 7.20 -13.30
N THR A 26 5.27 8.05 -12.43
CA THR A 26 5.07 9.52 -12.44
C THR A 26 6.30 10.26 -12.96
N GLY A 27 7.46 9.59 -13.00
CA GLY A 27 8.75 10.20 -13.31
C GLY A 27 9.38 10.93 -12.12
N ILE A 28 8.74 10.92 -10.95
CA ILE A 28 9.22 11.61 -9.75
C ILE A 28 9.85 10.58 -8.81
N ASP A 29 11.12 10.79 -8.47
CA ASP A 29 11.87 9.98 -7.51
C ASP A 29 12.70 10.87 -6.57
N PRO A 30 12.06 11.47 -5.56
CA PRO A 30 12.71 12.37 -4.62
C PRO A 30 13.80 11.62 -3.86
N GLN A 31 15.04 12.08 -4.02
CA GLN A 31 16.16 11.60 -3.22
C GLN A 31 16.03 12.23 -1.83
N GLU A 32 15.88 11.41 -0.79
CA GLU A 32 15.88 11.87 0.59
C GLU A 32 17.16 11.46 1.31
N ASP A 33 17.55 12.26 2.30
CA ASP A 33 18.65 11.93 3.20
C ASP A 33 18.32 10.61 3.94
N PRO A 34 19.06 9.52 3.69
CA PRO A 34 18.77 8.19 4.26
C PRO A 34 18.81 8.15 5.79
N GLU A 35 19.45 9.12 6.44
CA GLU A 35 19.70 9.09 7.88
C GLU A 35 18.67 9.89 8.72
N LYS A 36 17.76 10.66 8.10
CA LYS A 36 17.02 11.72 8.83
C LYS A 36 15.53 11.92 8.53
N GLY A 37 14.90 11.08 7.70
CA GLY A 37 13.47 11.25 7.34
C GLY A 37 12.52 10.25 8.00
N LEU A 38 11.33 10.70 8.45
CA LEU A 38 10.22 9.78 8.81
C LEU A 38 9.81 8.87 7.63
N LEU A 39 10.04 9.33 6.41
CA LEU A 39 9.83 8.53 5.21
C LEU A 39 10.71 7.27 5.18
N PHE A 40 11.94 7.32 5.71
CA PHE A 40 12.81 6.14 5.80
C PHE A 40 12.16 5.04 6.64
N TRP A 41 11.50 5.41 7.75
CA TRP A 41 10.80 4.46 8.62
C TRP A 41 9.49 3.95 8.05
N ILE A 42 8.67 4.83 7.45
CA ILE A 42 7.36 4.46 6.90
C ILE A 42 7.49 3.69 5.59
N SER A 43 8.47 4.07 4.77
CA SER A 43 8.72 3.45 3.47
C SER A 43 10.22 3.34 3.26
N PRO A 44 10.89 2.28 3.74
CA PRO A 44 12.31 2.08 3.49
C PRO A 44 12.63 2.01 1.98
N PRO A 45 13.79 2.51 1.50
CA PRO A 45 14.14 2.54 0.08
C PRO A 45 14.00 1.21 -0.66
N GLU A 46 14.29 0.09 0.01
CA GLU A 46 14.18 -1.26 -0.54
C GLU A 46 12.76 -1.65 -0.98
N CYS A 47 11.74 -1.12 -0.29
CA CYS A 47 10.36 -1.40 -0.62
C CYS A 47 9.78 -0.43 -1.65
N ARG A 48 10.43 0.73 -1.89
CA ARG A 48 9.94 1.74 -2.85
C ARG A 48 10.16 1.29 -4.28
N ILE A 49 9.15 1.52 -5.12
CA ILE A 49 9.31 1.45 -6.58
C ILE A 49 9.74 2.84 -7.05
N PRO A 50 10.92 3.00 -7.67
CA PRO A 50 11.43 4.30 -8.08
C PRO A 50 10.54 4.92 -9.16
N TYR A 51 10.54 6.26 -9.24
CA TYR A 51 9.79 7.05 -10.22
C TYR A 51 8.27 6.93 -10.12
N THR A 52 7.73 6.52 -8.96
CA THR A 52 6.29 6.40 -8.70
C THR A 52 5.78 7.42 -7.68
N ALA A 53 6.64 8.35 -7.25
CA ALA A 53 6.29 9.22 -6.15
C ALA A 53 5.14 10.17 -6.51
N ILE A 54 4.25 10.42 -5.55
CA ILE A 54 3.27 11.51 -5.62
C ILE A 54 3.44 12.42 -4.41
N LYS A 55 3.13 13.70 -4.61
CA LYS A 55 3.16 14.70 -3.54
C LYS A 55 2.01 14.46 -2.56
N ALA A 56 2.32 14.50 -1.27
CA ALA A 56 1.33 14.43 -0.21
C ALA A 56 0.84 15.83 0.19
N ASP A 57 -0.38 15.90 0.72
CA ASP A 57 -0.91 17.05 1.43
C ASP A 57 -0.66 16.87 2.93
N MET A 58 0.41 17.51 3.42
CA MET A 58 0.90 17.34 4.79
C MET A 58 -0.10 17.83 5.84
N ASP A 59 -0.95 18.80 5.51
CA ASP A 59 -1.95 19.34 6.43
C ASP A 59 -3.13 18.38 6.65
N ARG A 60 -3.26 17.38 5.79
CA ARG A 60 -4.34 16.37 5.84
C ARG A 60 -3.89 15.06 6.47
N GLN A 61 -2.60 14.91 6.80
CA GLN A 61 -2.08 13.69 7.39
C GLN A 61 -2.41 13.62 8.88
N ASN A 62 -2.98 12.48 9.31
CA ASN A 62 -3.11 12.18 10.73
C ASN A 62 -1.75 11.70 11.29
N ILE A 63 -0.96 12.65 11.82
CA ILE A 63 0.43 12.42 12.21
C ILE A 63 0.60 12.24 13.72
N THR A 64 1.55 11.38 14.10
CA THR A 64 2.01 11.23 15.48
C THR A 64 3.31 11.99 15.78
N ALA A 65 4.12 12.28 14.75
CA ALA A 65 5.40 12.97 14.92
C ALA A 65 5.64 14.03 13.83
N PHE A 66 5.82 13.62 12.57
CA PHE A 66 6.09 14.51 11.45
C PHE A 66 5.28 14.10 10.23
N PRO A 67 4.92 15.02 9.33
CA PRO A 67 4.34 14.66 8.05
C PRO A 67 5.40 14.12 7.09
N ILE A 68 4.97 13.35 6.09
CA ILE A 68 5.82 12.93 4.98
C ILE A 68 5.42 13.65 3.68
N PRO A 69 6.38 14.21 2.92
CA PRO A 69 6.07 15.01 1.73
C PRO A 69 5.70 14.17 0.50
N TRP A 70 6.03 12.87 0.50
CA TRP A 70 5.92 12.00 -0.65
C TRP A 70 5.36 10.62 -0.29
N TYR A 71 4.52 10.08 -1.16
CA TYR A 71 4.14 8.66 -1.15
C TYR A 71 4.75 7.96 -2.37
N PHE A 72 5.16 6.71 -2.23
CA PHE A 72 5.74 5.88 -3.29
C PHE A 72 4.90 4.64 -3.48
N ASP A 73 4.82 4.07 -4.68
CA ASP A 73 4.34 2.70 -4.80
C ASP A 73 5.31 1.79 -4.03
N GLN A 74 4.78 0.97 -3.12
CA GLN A 74 5.59 0.08 -2.29
C GLN A 74 5.35 -1.38 -2.65
N ARG A 75 6.42 -2.16 -2.81
CA ARG A 75 6.36 -3.63 -2.89
C ARG A 75 6.09 -4.21 -1.51
N LYS A 76 5.05 -5.02 -1.39
CA LYS A 76 4.67 -5.72 -0.15
C LYS A 76 4.29 -7.17 -0.44
N ILE A 77 4.34 -8.02 0.57
CA ILE A 77 3.87 -9.41 0.51
C ILE A 77 2.59 -9.52 1.35
N CYS A 78 1.54 -10.11 0.78
CA CYS A 78 0.28 -10.26 1.49
C CYS A 78 0.40 -11.35 2.57
N LYS A 79 0.11 -11.01 3.83
CA LYS A 79 0.20 -11.96 4.95
C LYS A 79 -0.77 -13.16 4.84
N ASP A 80 -1.87 -13.02 4.11
CA ASP A 80 -2.89 -14.10 4.02
C ASP A 80 -2.73 -15.01 2.79
N CYS A 81 -2.37 -14.46 1.61
CA CYS A 81 -2.27 -15.23 0.36
C CYS A 81 -0.85 -15.31 -0.20
N GLU A 82 0.12 -14.71 0.49
CA GLU A 82 1.56 -14.72 0.19
C GLU A 82 1.97 -14.17 -1.18
N ARG A 83 1.01 -13.66 -1.96
CA ARG A 83 1.29 -13.01 -3.24
C ARG A 83 1.92 -11.62 -3.00
N PRO A 84 2.93 -11.25 -3.80
CA PRO A 84 3.40 -9.88 -3.83
C PRO A 84 2.28 -8.96 -4.30
N PHE A 85 2.25 -7.73 -3.83
CA PHE A 85 1.30 -6.71 -4.27
C PHE A 85 1.91 -5.32 -4.12
N ILE A 86 1.33 -4.35 -4.82
CA ILE A 86 1.73 -2.95 -4.72
C ILE A 86 0.78 -2.25 -3.75
N PHE A 87 1.34 -1.62 -2.72
CA PHE A 87 0.63 -0.59 -1.97
C PHE A 87 0.86 0.74 -2.69
N PHE A 88 -0.13 1.16 -3.46
CA PHE A 88 0.01 2.29 -4.38
C PHE A 88 0.16 3.62 -3.63
N ALA A 89 0.90 4.55 -4.21
CA ALA A 89 1.08 5.89 -3.67
C ALA A 89 -0.27 6.63 -3.54
N GLU A 90 -1.14 6.49 -4.54
CA GLU A 90 -2.50 7.05 -4.49
C GLU A 90 -3.37 6.34 -3.44
N GLU A 91 -3.13 5.05 -3.20
CA GLU A 91 -3.83 4.33 -2.12
C GLU A 91 -3.42 4.86 -0.75
N GLN A 92 -2.12 5.09 -0.54
CA GLN A 92 -1.58 5.69 0.67
C GLN A 92 -2.18 7.07 0.92
N ARG A 93 -2.20 7.93 -0.11
CA ARG A 93 -2.83 9.25 -0.01
C ARG A 93 -4.27 9.16 0.47
N TYR A 94 -5.07 8.28 -0.13
CA TYR A 94 -6.46 8.06 0.31
C TYR A 94 -6.55 7.56 1.76
N TRP A 95 -5.69 6.63 2.17
CA TRP A 95 -5.69 6.09 3.53
C TRP A 95 -5.36 7.15 4.58
N PHE A 96 -4.35 7.97 4.32
CA PHE A 96 -3.81 8.87 5.32
C PHE A 96 -4.47 10.25 5.31
N GLU A 97 -4.93 10.74 4.15
CA GLU A 97 -5.51 12.09 4.00
C GLU A 97 -7.04 12.09 3.97
N GLU A 98 -7.68 11.01 3.50
CA GLU A 98 -9.14 10.93 3.37
C GLU A 98 -9.78 10.06 4.46
N LEU A 99 -9.20 8.88 4.72
CA LEU A 99 -9.69 7.98 5.79
C LEU A 99 -9.14 8.34 7.18
N GLY A 100 -8.09 9.17 7.24
CA GLY A 100 -7.48 9.63 8.50
C GLY A 100 -6.74 8.54 9.27
N PHE A 101 -6.26 7.48 8.60
CA PHE A 101 -5.38 6.51 9.26
C PHE A 101 -4.06 7.16 9.67
N TYR A 102 -3.48 6.66 10.77
CA TYR A 102 -2.15 7.10 11.20
C TYR A 102 -1.11 6.73 10.15
N LEU A 103 -0.16 7.63 9.89
CA LEU A 103 0.93 7.42 8.92
C LEU A 103 1.74 6.12 9.15
N GLY A 104 1.81 5.62 10.38
CA GLY A 104 2.46 4.34 10.72
C GLY A 104 1.61 3.09 10.43
N THR A 105 0.42 3.24 9.86
CA THR A 105 -0.48 2.10 9.57
C THR A 105 0.05 1.30 8.39
N GLU A 106 0.40 0.04 8.65
CA GLU A 106 0.94 -0.84 7.60
C GLU A 106 -0.17 -1.53 6.79
N CYS A 107 -0.02 -1.49 5.46
CA CYS A 107 -0.83 -2.29 4.56
C CYS A 107 -0.25 -3.71 4.43
N LEU A 108 -0.70 -4.64 5.28
CA LEU A 108 -0.20 -6.03 5.35
C LEU A 108 -0.90 -7.04 4.40
N ARG A 109 -1.95 -6.62 3.71
CA ARG A 109 -2.80 -7.52 2.90
C ARG A 109 -3.12 -6.88 1.56
N CYS A 110 -3.21 -7.67 0.49
CA CYS A 110 -3.65 -7.19 -0.81
C CYS A 110 -5.15 -6.79 -0.80
N ALA A 111 -5.59 -6.04 -1.81
CA ALA A 111 -6.95 -5.51 -1.87
C ALA A 111 -8.04 -6.61 -1.80
N LYS A 112 -7.79 -7.75 -2.46
CA LYS A 112 -8.68 -8.93 -2.42
C LYS A 112 -8.84 -9.46 -1.00
N CYS A 113 -7.74 -9.78 -0.31
CA CYS A 113 -7.80 -10.30 1.06
C CYS A 113 -8.36 -9.28 2.06
N ARG A 114 -8.10 -7.98 1.87
CA ARG A 114 -8.74 -6.91 2.67
C ARG A 114 -10.26 -6.91 2.47
N LYS A 115 -10.76 -7.12 1.25
CA LYS A 115 -12.20 -7.18 0.96
C LYS A 115 -12.84 -8.41 1.61
N GLU A 116 -12.26 -9.59 1.39
CA GLU A 116 -12.75 -10.85 1.98
C GLU A 116 -12.78 -10.80 3.51
N LYS A 117 -11.79 -10.17 4.15
CA LYS A 117 -11.78 -10.00 5.61
C LYS A 117 -12.91 -9.09 6.10
N ARG A 118 -13.22 -8.01 5.40
CA ARG A 118 -14.35 -7.12 5.75
C ARG A 118 -15.68 -7.85 5.60
N GLU A 119 -15.85 -8.64 4.55
CA GLU A 119 -17.06 -9.45 4.32
C GLU A 119 -17.25 -10.50 5.42
N LYS A 120 -16.16 -11.15 5.87
CA LYS A 120 -16.19 -12.10 6.99
C LYS A 120 -16.47 -11.40 8.33
N ALA A 121 -15.86 -10.25 8.60
CA ALA A 121 -16.08 -9.52 9.85
C ALA A 121 -17.50 -8.93 9.97
N GLY A 122 -18.17 -8.67 8.84
CA GLY A 122 -19.58 -8.28 8.81
C GLY A 122 -20.56 -9.43 9.06
N ARG A 123 -20.09 -10.69 9.06
CA ARG A 123 -20.86 -11.86 9.50
C ARG A 123 -20.63 -12.08 10.98
N ILE A 124 -21.46 -11.49 11.82
CA ILE A 124 -21.57 -11.90 13.22
C ILE A 124 -22.41 -13.20 13.20
N ASP A 125 -21.75 -14.34 13.33
CA ASP A 125 -22.47 -15.58 13.61
C ASP A 125 -23.14 -15.44 14.99
N PRO A 126 -24.42 -15.83 15.17
CA PRO A 126 -25.08 -15.79 16.46
C PRO A 126 -24.29 -16.65 17.47
N PRO A 127 -24.20 -16.24 18.76
CA PRO A 127 -23.54 -17.04 19.77
C PRO A 127 -24.18 -18.43 19.83
N PRO A 128 -23.39 -19.50 20.05
CA PRO A 128 -23.93 -20.85 20.16
C PRO A 128 -24.97 -20.90 21.29
N GLU A 129 -26.16 -21.41 20.99
CA GLU A 129 -27.24 -21.60 21.98
C GLU A 129 -26.70 -22.42 23.15
N ALA A 130 -26.75 -21.84 24.35
CA ALA A 130 -26.39 -22.55 25.57
C ALA A 130 -27.38 -23.71 25.80
N PRO A 131 -26.91 -24.92 26.15
CA PRO A 131 -27.80 -26.03 26.47
C PRO A 131 -28.65 -25.69 27.70
N LEU A 132 -29.95 -26.00 27.58
CA LEU A 132 -31.00 -25.83 28.60
C LEU A 132 -30.71 -26.59 29.90
#